data_AF-A0A2T2N965-F1
#
_entry.id   AF-A0A2T2N965-F1
#
_cell.length_a   1.000
_cell.length_b   1.000
_cell.length_c   1.000
_cell.angle_alpha   90.00
_cell.angle_beta   90.00
_cell.angle_gamma   90.00
#
_symmetry.space_group_name_H-M   'P 1'
#
loop_
_entity.id
_entity.type
_entity.pdbx_description
1 polymer ?
#
loop_
_entity_poly.entity_id
_entity_poly.type
_entity_poly.pdbx_seq_one_letter_code
_entity_poly.pdbx_strand_id
1 'polypeptide(L)' 'ITIDFITGLLTSYNLVFKVFYNTILVVINRFTKYIKIILFKNNYTILKLAQIILDRVVRYYKLL' A
#
# COMPACT_ATOMS: atom_id res chain seq x y z
N ILE A 1 9.40 11.44 0.21
CA ILE A 1 8.21 10.57 0.16
C ILE A 1 8.01 10.03 1.55
N THR A 2 6.78 10.00 2.04
CA THR A 2 6.41 9.44 3.34
C THR A 2 5.57 8.20 3.09
N ILE A 3 5.83 7.14 3.84
CA ILE A 3 5.11 5.86 3.74
C ILE A 3 4.64 5.51 5.14
N ASP A 4 3.36 5.17 5.28
CA ASP A 4 2.77 4.82 6.57
C ASP A 4 1.70 3.73 6.44
N PHE A 5 1.49 2.98 7.53
CA PHE A 5 0.48 1.93 7.62
C PHE A 5 -0.66 2.33 8.55
N ILE A 6 -1.88 2.29 8.03
CA ILE A 6 -3.10 2.41 8.82
C ILE A 6 -3.65 1.00 9.02
N THR A 7 -3.53 0.49 10.23
CA THR A 7 -4.02 -0.85 10.63
C THR A 7 -5.32 -0.74 11.44
N GLY A 8 -5.98 -1.87 11.72
CA GLY A 8 -7.18 -1.89 12.56
C GLY A 8 -8.44 -1.34 11.90
N LEU A 9 -8.47 -1.21 10.58
CA LEU A 9 -9.64 -0.74 9.84
C LEU A 9 -10.75 -1.78 9.83
N LEU A 10 -11.99 -1.32 9.69
CA LEU A 10 -13.13 -2.20 9.46
C LEU A 10 -12.86 -3.06 8.22
N THR A 11 -13.13 -4.36 8.34
CA THR A 11 -12.75 -5.29 7.28
C THR A 11 -13.65 -5.08 6.06
N SER A 12 -13.05 -4.67 4.94
CA SER A 12 -13.73 -4.53 3.66
C SER A 12 -13.54 -5.80 2.83
N TYR A 13 -14.63 -6.32 2.27
CA TYR A 13 -14.59 -7.48 1.39
C TYR A 13 -14.61 -7.04 -0.07
N ASN A 14 -13.56 -7.40 -0.82
CA ASN A 14 -13.53 -7.19 -2.25
C ASN A 14 -14.09 -8.41 -2.98
N LEU A 15 -15.23 -8.25 -3.65
CA LEU A 15 -15.95 -9.30 -4.34
C LEU A 15 -15.18 -9.88 -5.54
N VAL A 16 -14.40 -9.05 -6.23
CA VAL A 16 -13.65 -9.45 -7.45
C VAL A 16 -12.47 -10.34 -7.06
N PHE A 17 -11.70 -9.91 -6.07
CA PHE A 17 -10.51 -10.64 -5.64
C PHE A 17 -10.83 -11.69 -4.57
N LYS A 18 -12.05 -11.72 -4.02
CA LYS A 18 -12.46 -12.55 -2.88
C LYS A 18 -11.51 -12.42 -1.69
N VAL A 19 -11.03 -11.19 -1.43
CA VAL A 19 -10.05 -10.88 -0.38
C VAL A 19 -10.61 -9.85 0.59
N PHE A 20 -10.33 -10.06 1.86
CA PHE A 20 -10.60 -9.13 2.94
C PHE A 20 -9.41 -8.20 3.17
N TYR A 21 -9.68 -6.90 3.25
CA TYR A 21 -8.70 -5.86 3.53
C TYR A 21 -9.05 -5.15 4.85
N ASN A 22 -8.06 -5.01 5.71
CA ASN A 22 -8.18 -4.39 7.04
C ASN A 22 -6.98 -3.48 7.35
N THR A 23 -6.12 -3.25 6.37
CA THR A 23 -4.93 -2.42 6.49
C THR A 23 -4.73 -1.66 5.19
N ILE A 24 -4.23 -0.43 5.30
CA ILE A 24 -3.92 0.42 4.16
C ILE A 24 -2.48 0.90 4.27
N LEU A 25 -1.75 0.81 3.16
CA LEU A 25 -0.45 1.47 2.98
C LEU A 25 -0.68 2.80 2.27
N VAL A 26 -0.30 3.88 2.93
CA VAL A 26 -0.41 5.25 2.40
C VAL A 26 0.98 5.72 2.00
N VAL A 27 1.12 6.16 0.76
CA VAL A 27 2.37 6.73 0.22
C VAL A 27 2.09 8.16 -0.22
N ILE A 28 2.72 9.11 0.44
CA ILE A 28 2.56 10.54 0.18
C ILE A 28 3.84 11.09 -0.44
N ASN A 29 3.72 11.65 -1.65
CA ASN A 29 4.78 12.45 -2.24
C ASN A 29 4.50 13.94 -2.01
N ARG A 30 5.23 14.55 -1.07
CA ARG A 30 5.10 15.97 -0.74
C ARG A 30 5.36 16.92 -1.91
N PHE A 31 6.18 16.52 -2.88
CA PHE A 31 6.58 17.39 -4.00
C PHE A 31 5.52 17.42 -5.10
N THR A 32 4.96 16.26 -5.44
CA THR A 32 3.91 16.15 -6.45
C THR A 32 2.50 16.28 -5.87
N LYS A 33 2.37 16.39 -4.54
CA LYS A 33 1.11 16.33 -3.79
C LYS A 33 0.27 15.07 -4.09
N TYR A 34 0.91 14.01 -4.59
CA TYR A 34 0.24 12.77 -4.94
C TYR A 34 0.18 11.84 -3.73
N ILE A 35 -0.99 11.23 -3.53
CA ILE A 35 -1.24 10.25 -2.48
C ILE A 35 -1.62 8.93 -3.16
N LYS A 36 -0.91 7.87 -2.81
CA LYS A 36 -1.21 6.51 -3.25
C LYS A 36 -1.70 5.69 -2.07
N ILE A 37 -2.86 5.07 -2.24
CA ILE A 37 -3.49 4.23 -1.24
C ILE A 37 -3.47 2.80 -1.78
N ILE A 38 -2.92 1.87 -1.01
CA ILE A 38 -2.85 0.45 -1.37
C ILE A 38 -3.52 -0.36 -0.27
N LEU A 39 -4.55 -1.14 -0.64
CA LEU A 39 -5.25 -2.02 0.28
C LEU A 39 -4.42 -3.28 0.57
N PHE A 40 -4.35 -3.65 1.85
CA PHE A 40 -3.65 -4.82 2.35
C PHE A 40 -4.52 -5.66 3.28
N LYS A 41 -4.30 -6.97 3.21
CA LYS A 41 -4.71 -7.90 4.26
C LYS A 41 -3.59 -7.89 5.30
N ASN A 42 -3.91 -7.78 6.59
CA ASN A 42 -2.97 -7.70 7.72
C ASN A 42 -2.09 -8.97 7.91
N ASN A 43 -2.10 -9.91 6.97
CA ASN A 43 -1.22 -11.07 6.95
C ASN A 43 -0.38 -11.06 5.66
N TYR A 44 0.48 -10.05 5.53
CA TYR A 44 1.43 -9.95 4.42
C TYR A 44 2.83 -10.41 4.87
N THR A 45 3.57 -11.05 3.96
CA THR A 45 4.98 -11.35 4.19
C THR A 45 5.83 -10.11 3.89
N ILE A 46 6.93 -9.94 4.63
CA ILE A 46 7.88 -8.83 4.43
C ILE A 46 8.37 -8.77 2.98
N LEU A 47 8.67 -9.94 2.39
CA LEU A 47 9.09 -10.04 0.99
C LEU A 47 8.04 -9.48 0.01
N LYS A 48 6.77 -9.86 0.17
CA LYS A 48 5.69 -9.39 -0.69
C LYS A 48 5.47 -7.89 -0.53
N LEU A 49 5.60 -7.38 0.69
CA LEU A 49 5.54 -5.94 0.94
C LEU A 49 6.68 -5.20 0.23
N ALA A 50 7.93 -5.68 0.38
CA ALA A 50 9.08 -5.08 -0.27
C ALA A 50 8.93 -5.04 -1.79
N GLN A 51 8.45 -6.12 -2.39
CA GLN A 51 8.14 -6.18 -3.83
C GLN A 51 7.08 -5.15 -4.25
N ILE A 52 6.01 -5.00 -3.48
CA ILE A 52 4.97 -4.00 -3.77
C ILE A 52 5.52 -2.58 -3.65
N ILE A 53 6.33 -2.29 -2.63
CA ILE A 53 6.96 -0.97 -2.47
C ILE A 53 7.90 -0.69 -3.64
N LEU A 54 8.72 -1.66 -4.05
CA LEU A 54 9.64 -1.52 -5.17
C LEU A 54 8.88 -1.21 -6.47
N ASP A 55 7.86 -2.01 -6.81
CA ASP A 55 7.14 -1.85 -8.07
C ASP A 55 6.19 -0.64 -8.08
N ARG A 56 5.52 -0.35 -6.95
CA ARG A 56 4.50 0.71 -6.90
C ARG A 56 5.00 2.07 -6.43
N VAL A 57 6.10 2.13 -5.70
CA VAL A 57 6.65 3.39 -5.16
C VAL A 57 7.94 3.72 -5.88
N VAL A 58 8.97 2.87 -5.78
CA VAL A 58 10.31 3.17 -6.31
C VAL A 58 10.27 3.37 -7.82
N ARG A 59 9.68 2.40 -8.55
CA ARG A 59 9.56 2.47 -10.00
C ARG A 59 8.66 3.63 -10.47
N TYR A 60 7.54 3.85 -9.80
CA TYR A 60 6.57 4.89 -10.18
C TYR A 60 7.13 6.30 -10.00
N TYR A 61 7.86 6.53 -8.90
CA TYR A 61 8.46 7.83 -8.61
C TYR A 61 9.88 8.00 -9.18
N LYS A 62 10.40 7.02 -9.94
CA LYS A 62 11.76 7.04 -10.49
C LYS A 62 12.81 7.42 -9.45
N LEU A 63 12.76 6.77 -8.29
CA LEU A 63 13.69 7.04 -7.18
C LEU A 63 15.07 6.40 -7.39
N LEU A 64 15.23 5.66 -8.49
CA LEU A 64 16.43 4.96 -8.95
C LEU A 64 16.59 5.22 -10.45
#